data_AF-Q6Y9U9-F1
#
_entry.id   AF-Q6Y9U9-F1
#
_cell.length_a   1.000
_cell.length_b   1.000
_cell.length_c   1.000
_cell.angle_alpha   90.00
_cell.angle_beta   90.00
_cell.angle_gamma   90.00
#
_symmetry.space_group_name_H-M   'P 1'
#
loop_
_entity.id
_entity.type
_entity.pdbx_description
1 polymer ?
#
loop_
_entity_poly.entity_id
_entity_poly.type
_entity_poly.pdbx_seq_one_letter_code
_entity_poly.pdbx_strand_id
1 'polypeptide(L)'
;ICTAQGVRDRRMRLSLPIARKFFDLQDILGFDKASKTIEWLFSKSRKAITKLLINNNLPPSNHRYLSDVEYVNPDDDDDEEEGDDEDDDDVKMEEIIEKEELSKSRKVMINYQNAKESRE
;
A
#
# COMPACT_ATOMS: atom_id res chain seq x y z
N ILE A 1 -25.34 8.02 -7.33
CA ILE A 1 -24.53 9.15 -6.84
C ILE A 1 -24.53 10.24 -7.91
N CYS A 2 -24.87 11.47 -7.55
CA CYS A 2 -24.84 12.59 -8.49
C CYS A 2 -23.42 13.15 -8.53
N THR A 3 -22.85 13.29 -9.72
CA THR A 3 -21.49 13.84 -9.93
C THR A 3 -21.55 14.96 -10.96
N ALA A 4 -20.48 15.75 -11.08
CA ALA A 4 -20.39 16.81 -12.09
C ALA A 4 -20.57 16.29 -13.54
N GLN A 5 -20.36 14.98 -13.76
CA GLN A 5 -20.55 14.30 -15.04
C GLN A 5 -21.92 13.58 -15.15
N GLY A 6 -22.84 13.81 -14.21
CA GLY A 6 -24.16 13.19 -14.16
C GLY A 6 -24.32 12.11 -13.07
N VAL A 7 -25.45 11.41 -13.11
CA VAL A 7 -25.81 10.37 -12.12
C VAL A 7 -25.08 9.07 -12.44
N ARG A 8 -24.38 8.50 -11.45
CA ARG A 8 -23.70 7.20 -11.52
C ARG A 8 -24.28 6.18 -10.56
N ASP A 9 -24.21 4.90 -10.91
CA ASP A 9 -24.51 3.79 -9.99
C ASP A 9 -23.47 3.78 -8.86
N ARG A 10 -23.89 3.44 -7.63
CA ARG A 10 -23.00 3.30 -6.49
C ARG A 10 -22.39 1.89 -6.38
N ARG A 11 -22.95 0.91 -7.09
CA ARG A 11 -22.53 -0.49 -7.02
C ARG A 11 -21.42 -0.74 -8.01
N MET A 12 -20.33 -1.33 -7.53
CA MET A 12 -19.28 -1.88 -8.40
C MET A 12 -19.58 -3.35 -8.68
N ARG A 13 -19.60 -3.73 -9.96
CA ARG A 13 -19.68 -5.12 -10.40
C ARG A 13 -18.29 -5.59 -10.78
N LEU A 14 -17.75 -6.54 -10.04
CA LEU A 14 -16.43 -7.09 -10.29
C LEU A 14 -16.55 -8.38 -11.12
N SER A 15 -15.58 -8.60 -12.01
CA SER A 15 -15.43 -9.91 -12.65
C SER A 15 -15.09 -10.98 -11.60
N LEU A 16 -15.49 -12.24 -11.85
CA LEU A 16 -15.22 -13.36 -10.96
C LEU A 16 -13.76 -13.45 -10.44
N PRO A 17 -12.71 -13.36 -11.28
CA PRO A 17 -11.33 -13.47 -10.78
C PRO A 17 -10.92 -12.29 -9.88
N ILE A 18 -11.45 -11.10 -10.13
CA ILE A 18 -11.15 -9.91 -9.32
C ILE A 18 -11.95 -9.94 -8.01
N ALA A 19 -13.20 -10.38 -8.05
CA ALA A 19 -14.03 -10.56 -6.87
C ALA A 19 -13.35 -11.49 -5.86
N ARG A 20 -12.78 -12.62 -6.31
CA ARG A 20 -12.04 -13.55 -5.44
C ARG A 20 -10.91 -12.84 -4.69
N LYS A 21 -9.98 -12.21 -5.43
CA LYS A 21 -8.85 -11.48 -4.84
C LYS A 21 -9.29 -10.35 -3.91
N PHE A 22 -10.39 -9.68 -4.25
CA PHE A 22 -10.93 -8.59 -3.46
C PHE A 22 -11.48 -9.07 -2.12
N PHE A 23 -12.28 -10.15 -2.11
CA PHE A 23 -12.82 -10.71 -0.87
C PHE A 23 -11.76 -11.39 -0.02
N ASP A 24 -10.79 -12.10 -0.64
CA ASP A 24 -9.64 -12.66 0.10
C ASP A 24 -8.87 -11.54 0.83
N LEU A 25 -8.67 -10.38 0.18
CA LEU A 25 -8.05 -9.21 0.81
C LEU A 25 -8.93 -8.62 1.93
N GLN A 26 -10.24 -8.55 1.72
CA GLN A 26 -11.18 -8.07 2.74
C GLN A 26 -11.11 -8.93 4.00
N ASP A 27 -11.06 -10.25 3.85
CA ASP A 27 -10.96 -11.21 4.95
C ASP A 27 -9.62 -11.08 5.68
N ILE A 28 -8.51 -10.90 4.95
CA ILE A 28 -7.17 -10.70 5.54
C ILE A 28 -7.10 -9.40 6.34
N LEU A 29 -7.74 -8.33 5.86
CA LEU A 29 -7.79 -7.05 6.56
C LEU A 29 -8.83 -7.03 7.71
N GLY A 30 -9.68 -8.06 7.81
CA GLY A 30 -10.72 -8.14 8.84
C GLY A 30 -11.84 -7.11 8.68
N PHE A 31 -12.04 -6.54 7.48
CA PHE A 31 -13.04 -5.51 7.28
C PHE A 31 -14.43 -6.09 7.02
N ASP A 32 -15.41 -5.67 7.82
CA ASP A 32 -16.82 -6.05 7.64
C ASP A 32 -17.45 -5.42 6.38
N LYS A 33 -16.98 -4.23 5.99
CA LYS A 33 -17.53 -3.48 4.84
C LYS A 33 -16.51 -3.37 3.71
N ALA A 34 -16.90 -3.79 2.51
CA ALA A 34 -16.11 -3.68 1.28
C ALA A 34 -15.65 -2.23 0.97
N SER A 35 -16.39 -1.21 1.42
CA SER A 35 -15.98 0.19 1.26
C SER A 35 -14.68 0.51 2.00
N LYS A 36 -14.45 -0.07 3.19
CA LYS A 36 -13.21 0.09 3.96
C LYS A 36 -12.02 -0.53 3.22
N THR A 37 -12.21 -1.69 2.58
CA THR A 37 -11.18 -2.32 1.74
C THR A 37 -10.80 -1.45 0.54
N ILE A 38 -11.79 -0.82 -0.11
CA ILE A 38 -11.55 0.09 -1.23
C ILE A 38 -10.81 1.34 -0.78
N GLU A 39 -11.18 1.92 0.36
CA GLU A 39 -10.49 3.06 0.97
C GLU A 39 -9.02 2.73 1.30
N TRP A 40 -8.77 1.56 1.89
CA TRP A 40 -7.42 1.06 2.13
C TRP A 40 -6.61 0.91 0.83
N LEU A 41 -7.21 0.34 -0.23
CA LEU A 41 -6.57 0.23 -1.55
C LEU A 41 -6.22 1.60 -2.13
N PHE A 42 -7.11 2.59 -2.01
CA PHE A 42 -6.82 3.96 -2.44
C PHE A 42 -5.69 4.58 -1.63
N SER A 43 -5.69 4.38 -0.32
CA SER A 43 -4.65 4.88 0.58
C SER A 43 -3.27 4.33 0.23
N LYS A 44 -3.15 3.02 -0.01
CA LYS A 44 -1.88 2.37 -0.37
C LYS A 44 -1.44 2.67 -1.82
N SER A 45 -2.37 2.93 -2.74
CA SER A 45 -2.05 3.22 -4.14
C SER A 45 -1.78 4.70 -4.45
N ARG A 46 -1.88 5.62 -3.46
CA ARG A 46 -1.66 7.07 -3.65
C ARG A 46 -0.39 7.40 -4.43
N LYS A 47 0.76 6.88 -4.00
CA LYS A 47 2.07 7.11 -4.66
C LYS A 47 2.05 6.68 -6.13
N ALA A 48 1.47 5.51 -6.43
CA ALA A 48 1.37 5.00 -7.80
C ALA A 48 0.45 5.86 -8.67
N ILE A 49 -0.69 6.31 -8.12
CA ILE A 49 -1.63 7.20 -8.80
C ILE A 49 -0.96 8.54 -9.12
N THR A 50 -0.27 9.15 -8.15
CA THR A 50 0.45 10.42 -8.36
C THR A 50 1.51 10.29 -9.46
N LYS A 51 2.30 9.22 -9.46
CA LYS A 51 3.31 8.96 -10.51
C LYS A 51 2.68 8.84 -11.90
N LEU A 52 1.55 8.14 -12.01
CA LEU A 52 0.82 8.02 -13.28
C LEU A 52 0.28 9.36 -13.78
N LEU A 53 -0.22 10.23 -12.90
CA LEU A 53 -0.73 11.55 -13.30
C LEU A 53 0.38 12.45 -13.83
N ILE A 54 1.54 12.46 -13.17
CA ILE A 54 2.72 13.21 -13.61
C ILE A 54 3.15 12.74 -15.01
N ASN A 55 3.26 11.43 -15.21
CA ASN A 55 3.68 10.86 -16.50
C ASN A 55 2.71 11.19 -17.64
N ASN A 56 1.42 11.35 -17.33
CA ASN A 56 0.41 11.72 -18.32
C ASN A 56 0.28 13.25 -18.50
N ASN A 57 1.20 14.04 -17.94
CA ASN A 57 1.20 15.52 -17.96
C ASN A 57 -0.13 16.14 -17.48
N LEU A 58 -0.87 15.45 -16.60
CA LEU A 58 -2.09 16.01 -16.02
C LEU A 58 -1.71 17.00 -14.90
N PRO A 59 -2.29 18.21 -14.88
CA PRO A 59 -1.97 19.18 -13.85
C PRO A 59 -2.42 18.67 -12.46
N PRO A 60 -1.62 18.90 -11.41
CA PRO A 60 -1.93 18.49 -10.04
C PRO A 60 -3.18 19.16 -9.48
N SER A 61 -3.75 20.16 -10.16
CA SER A 61 -5.00 20.83 -9.78
C SER A 61 -6.24 19.93 -9.82
N ASN A 62 -6.20 18.77 -10.49
CA ASN A 62 -7.29 17.79 -10.48
C ASN A 62 -7.25 16.84 -9.25
N HIS A 63 -6.34 17.06 -8.32
CA HIS A 63 -6.04 16.20 -7.17
C HIS A 63 -6.93 16.47 -5.93
N ARG A 64 -8.08 17.12 -6.10
CA ARG A 64 -8.99 17.51 -5.01
C ARG A 64 -9.51 16.31 -4.18
N TYR A 65 -9.49 15.11 -4.76
CA TYR A 65 -9.89 13.87 -4.08
C TYR A 65 -8.81 13.24 -3.19
N LEU A 66 -7.53 13.61 -3.36
CA LEU A 66 -6.45 13.08 -2.53
C LEU A 66 -5.99 14.07 -1.44
N SER A 67 -6.41 15.34 -1.50
CA SER A 67 -6.12 16.34 -0.47
C SER A 67 -7.06 16.27 0.74
N ASP A 68 -8.29 15.78 0.55
CA ASP A 68 -9.39 15.94 1.52
C ASP A 68 -9.73 14.66 2.31
N VAL A 69 -8.91 13.60 2.24
CA VAL A 69 -9.06 12.45 3.16
C VAL A 69 -8.26 12.75 4.42
N GLU A 70 -8.88 13.51 5.34
CA GLU A 70 -8.53 13.43 6.76
C GLU A 70 -8.63 11.97 7.17
N TYR A 71 -7.57 11.48 7.79
CA TYR A 71 -7.48 10.13 8.32
C TYR A 71 -8.49 9.99 9.47
N VAL A 72 -9.70 9.51 9.16
CA VAL A 72 -10.66 9.15 10.20
C VAL A 72 -10.39 7.69 10.54
N ASN A 73 -9.74 7.48 11.68
CA ASN A 73 -9.52 6.17 12.26
C ASN A 73 -10.87 5.44 12.37
N PRO A 74 -11.01 4.20 11.88
CA PRO A 74 -12.27 3.46 11.97
C PRO A 74 -12.64 2.96 13.37
N ASP A 75 -11.94 3.41 14.42
CA ASP A 75 -11.94 2.83 15.77
C ASP A 75 -12.66 3.69 16.84
N ASP A 76 -13.42 4.72 16.44
CA ASP A 76 -14.19 5.58 17.36
C ASP A 76 -15.55 4.98 17.81
N ASP A 77 -15.61 3.68 18.14
CA ASP A 77 -16.73 3.11 18.90
C ASP A 77 -16.19 2.10 19.95
N ASP A 78 -16.09 2.60 21.19
CA ASP A 78 -15.98 1.95 22.50
C ASP A 78 -14.63 1.34 23.00
N ASP A 79 -14.27 1.86 24.19
CA ASP A 79 -13.36 1.40 25.27
C ASP A 79 -11.89 1.89 25.34
N GLU A 80 -11.61 2.51 26.49
CA GLU A 80 -10.38 3.15 27.00
C GLU A 80 -9.17 2.20 27.11
N GLU A 81 -7.97 2.57 26.64
CA GLU A 81 -6.82 3.06 27.46
C GLU A 81 -5.53 3.21 26.61
N GLU A 82 -4.58 3.98 27.15
CA GLU A 82 -3.45 4.66 26.51
C GLU A 82 -2.36 3.80 25.81
N GLY A 83 -1.74 4.43 24.80
CA GLY A 83 -0.40 4.09 24.29
C GLY A 83 -0.12 4.74 22.94
N ASP A 84 0.33 6.00 22.93
CA ASP A 84 0.99 6.62 21.77
C ASP A 84 2.23 5.78 21.38
N ASP A 85 2.39 5.49 20.08
CA ASP A 85 3.68 5.52 19.37
C ASP A 85 3.47 5.32 17.86
N GLU A 86 3.38 6.46 17.18
CA GLU A 86 3.89 6.85 15.86
C GLU A 86 3.96 5.81 14.69
N ASP A 87 3.30 6.21 13.61
CA ASP A 87 3.36 5.67 12.25
C ASP A 87 4.80 5.49 11.70
N ASP A 88 5.34 4.26 11.69
CA ASP A 88 6.66 4.01 11.07
C ASP A 88 6.86 2.62 10.42
N ASP A 89 5.78 1.96 9.99
CA ASP A 89 5.86 0.58 9.46
C ASP A 89 6.28 0.46 7.98
N ASP A 90 6.01 1.48 7.16
CA ASP A 90 6.20 1.40 5.70
C ASP A 90 7.69 1.61 5.30
N VAL A 91 8.46 2.39 6.08
CA VAL A 91 9.92 2.61 5.85
C VAL A 91 10.74 1.38 6.25
N LYS A 92 10.28 0.65 7.27
CA LYS A 92 10.99 -0.51 7.82
C LYS A 92 11.03 -1.71 6.87
N MET A 93 9.98 -1.90 6.06
CA MET A 93 9.92 -3.02 5.12
C MET A 93 10.86 -2.86 3.91
N GLU A 94 11.03 -1.64 3.39
CA GLU A 94 11.99 -1.40 2.29
C GLU A 94 13.45 -1.57 2.77
N GLU A 95 13.77 -1.12 3.99
CA GLU A 95 15.12 -1.27 4.55
C GLU A 95 15.49 -2.73 4.86
N ILE A 96 14.52 -3.56 5.26
CA ILE A 96 14.73 -5.00 5.51
C ILE A 96 15.12 -5.72 4.21
N ILE A 97 14.48 -5.41 3.08
CA ILE A 97 14.75 -6.04 1.78
C ILE A 97 16.15 -5.68 1.28
N GLU A 98 16.56 -4.41 1.40
CA GLU A 98 17.88 -3.95 0.95
C GLU A 98 19.03 -4.53 1.79
N LYS A 99 18.84 -4.66 3.12
CA LYS A 99 19.80 -5.32 4.02
C LYS A 99 19.97 -6.81 3.70
N GLU A 100 18.91 -7.50 3.27
CA GLU A 100 18.97 -8.92 2.89
C GLU A 100 19.79 -9.13 1.60
N GLU A 101 19.61 -8.28 0.59
CA GLU A 101 20.38 -8.30 -0.67
C GLU A 101 21.87 -8.03 -0.47
N LEU A 102 22.24 -7.04 0.36
CA LEU A 102 23.65 -6.77 0.68
C LEU A 102 24.30 -7.92 1.47
N SER A 103 23.54 -8.59 2.34
CA SER A 103 24.02 -9.76 3.08
C SER A 103 24.28 -10.95 2.17
N LYS A 104 23.40 -11.18 1.18
CA LYS A 104 23.60 -12.19 0.12
C LYS A 104 24.85 -11.89 -0.70
N SER A 105 25.03 -10.65 -1.17
CA SER A 105 26.20 -10.24 -1.94
C SER A 105 27.52 -10.36 -1.17
N ARG A 106 27.54 -9.98 0.12
CA ARG A 106 28.76 -10.12 0.96
C ARG A 106 29.17 -11.58 1.16
N LYS A 107 28.21 -12.49 1.38
CA LYS A 107 28.51 -13.92 1.53
C LYS A 107 29.11 -14.52 0.25
N VAL A 108 28.63 -14.09 -0.92
CA VAL A 108 29.19 -14.52 -2.22
C VAL A 108 30.65 -14.05 -2.37
N MET A 109 30.95 -12.80 -2.02
CA MET A 109 32.30 -12.26 -2.11
C MET A 109 33.30 -12.95 -1.17
N ILE A 110 32.86 -13.26 0.07
CA ILE A 110 33.69 -13.98 1.05
C ILE A 110 34.00 -15.40 0.56
N ASN A 111 33.02 -16.12 0.01
CA ASN A 111 33.25 -17.46 -0.54
C ASN A 111 34.21 -17.45 -1.73
N TYR A 112 34.13 -16.44 -2.60
CA TYR A 112 35.05 -16.28 -3.73
C TYR A 112 36.49 -16.03 -3.27
N GLN A 113 36.67 -15.25 -2.21
CA GLN A 113 37.98 -14.99 -1.62
C GLN A 113 38.59 -16.26 -1.01
N ASN A 114 37.81 -17.00 -0.22
CA ASN A 114 38.23 -18.26 0.39
C ASN A 114 38.57 -19.34 -0.67
N ALA A 115 37.84 -19.36 -1.80
CA ALA A 115 38.09 -20.30 -2.89
C ALA A 115 39.37 -19.97 -3.70
N LYS A 116 39.82 -18.71 -3.70
CA LYS A 116 41.10 -18.31 -4.31
C LYS A 116 42.29 -18.68 -3.45
N GLU A 117 42.18 -18.56 -2.14
CA GLU A 117 43.28 -18.84 -1.20
C GLU A 117 43.54 -20.33 -0.97
N SER A 118 42.60 -21.23 -1.29
CA SER A 118 42.82 -22.70 -1.23
C SER A 118 43.50 -23.30 -2.47
N ARG A 119 43.94 -22.47 -3.42
CA ARG A 119 44.57 -22.90 -4.68
C ARG A 119 46.06 -22.55 -4.78
N GLU A 120 46.64 -21.98 -3.72
CA GLU A 120 48.08 -21.74 -3.54
C GLU A 120 48.61 -22.67 -2.43
#